data_AF-A0A2I2KYR7-F1
#
_entry.id   AF-A0A2I2KYR7-F1
#
_cell.length_a   1.000
_cell.length_b   1.000
_cell.length_c   1.000
_cell.angle_alpha   90.00
_cell.angle_beta   90.00
_cell.angle_gamma   90.00
#
_symmetry.space_group_name_H-M   'P 1'
#
loop_
_entity.id
_entity.type
_entity.pdbx_description
1 polymer ?
#
loop_
_entity_poly.entity_id
_entity_poly.type
_entity_poly.pdbx_seq_one_letter_code
_entity_poly.pdbx_strand_id
1 'polypeptide(L)'
;MAATLYPPARLRPVRNTSGSMIQPTRGLVAHVQVGTGSLFGWFDNAASQVSSHLWLSRTGDFEQYVPFDQRAWAQAAGNPYWISCECEGYETEDYTPIQVTRLAELYRWGMQQFGWKGEITDSPDGYGLGTHRMGGAAWGGHSCPGDIRANRRRDILALALGTSATPLDPRERYAGRPTLREGATGADVVELQNALNIIFNHEAPVGDPNRITPDGAYGPRTTARVASLQRYASPWFGRIPDDGICGPTTWKKAGWILTGMKRTV
;
A
#
# COMPACT_ATOMS: atom_id res chain seq x y z
N MET A 1 -0.61 -7.29 26.82
CA MET A 1 -1.85 -7.55 26.04
C MET A 1 -1.51 -7.43 24.57
N ALA A 2 -2.09 -8.25 23.70
CA ALA A 2 -1.89 -8.14 22.26
C ALA A 2 -2.45 -6.81 21.74
N ALA A 3 -1.82 -6.23 20.72
CA ALA A 3 -2.28 -4.98 20.13
C ALA A 3 -3.65 -5.17 19.46
N THR A 4 -4.63 -4.34 19.82
CA THR A 4 -5.97 -4.37 19.21
C THR A 4 -6.10 -3.38 18.06
N LEU A 5 -5.18 -2.41 17.98
CA LEU A 5 -5.14 -1.37 16.95
C LEU A 5 -3.83 -1.43 16.17
N TYR A 6 -3.89 -1.12 14.88
CA TYR A 6 -2.73 -0.94 14.01
C TYR A 6 -2.30 0.53 14.04
N PRO A 7 -1.14 0.88 14.63
CA PRO A 7 -0.78 2.29 14.88
C PRO A 7 -0.78 3.21 13.66
N PRO A 8 -0.38 2.77 12.44
CA PRO A 8 -0.46 3.60 11.24
C PRO A 8 -1.88 3.86 10.70
N ALA A 9 -2.91 3.18 11.21
CA ALA A 9 -4.27 3.32 10.72
C ALA A 9 -5.02 4.47 11.39
N ARG A 10 -5.82 5.19 10.62
CA ARG A 10 -6.84 6.09 11.17
C ARG A 10 -7.99 5.27 11.73
N LEU A 11 -8.25 5.40 13.03
CA LEU A 11 -9.36 4.72 13.69
C LEU A 11 -10.71 5.31 13.24
N ARG A 12 -11.60 4.46 12.72
CA ARG A 12 -12.96 4.81 12.27
C ARG A 12 -13.93 3.65 12.58
N PRO A 13 -14.30 3.44 13.84
CA PRO A 13 -15.02 2.24 14.26
C PRO A 13 -16.38 2.11 13.55
N VAL A 14 -16.75 0.88 13.17
CA VAL A 14 -18.03 0.56 12.52
C VAL A 14 -18.87 -0.36 13.40
N ARG A 15 -20.20 -0.28 13.28
CA ARG A 15 -21.14 -1.08 14.09
C ARG A 15 -21.25 -2.56 13.70
N ASN A 16 -20.89 -2.93 12.47
CA ASN A 16 -21.04 -4.30 11.97
C ASN A 16 -19.90 -5.19 12.46
N THR A 17 -19.94 -5.60 13.72
CA THR A 17 -19.00 -6.54 14.33
C THR A 17 -19.69 -7.30 15.45
N SER A 18 -19.28 -8.54 15.71
CA SER A 18 -19.83 -9.31 16.83
C SER A 18 -18.96 -10.48 17.24
N GLY A 19 -18.80 -10.66 18.54
CA GLY A 19 -17.99 -11.74 19.12
C GLY A 19 -16.50 -11.44 19.10
N SER A 20 -15.73 -12.32 19.73
CA SER A 20 -14.29 -12.19 19.88
C SER A 20 -13.52 -12.98 18.83
N MET A 21 -12.30 -12.53 18.54
CA MET A 21 -11.33 -13.29 17.75
C MET A 21 -10.75 -14.45 18.57
N ILE A 22 -10.54 -15.59 17.91
CA ILE A 22 -9.74 -16.69 18.45
C ILE A 22 -8.27 -16.30 18.33
N GLN A 23 -7.55 -16.41 19.46
CA GLN A 23 -6.16 -16.03 19.56
C GLN A 23 -5.26 -17.28 19.73
N PRO A 24 -4.06 -17.30 19.13
CA PRO A 24 -3.56 -16.31 18.17
C PRO A 24 -4.34 -16.38 16.85
N THR A 25 -4.52 -15.23 16.19
CA THR A 25 -5.09 -15.20 14.85
C THR A 25 -4.17 -15.93 13.87
N ARG A 26 -4.74 -16.59 12.86
CA ARG A 26 -4.02 -17.42 11.89
C ARG A 26 -3.16 -16.59 10.94
N GLY A 27 -3.53 -15.34 10.69
CA GLY A 27 -2.82 -14.45 9.78
C GLY A 27 -3.70 -13.37 9.19
N LEU A 28 -3.36 -12.93 7.98
CA LEU A 28 -4.01 -11.87 7.24
C LEU A 28 -4.69 -12.41 5.98
N VAL A 29 -5.94 -12.00 5.75
CA VAL A 29 -6.65 -12.18 4.48
C VAL A 29 -6.80 -10.80 3.83
N ALA A 30 -6.18 -10.64 2.66
CA ALA A 30 -6.34 -9.46 1.84
C ALA A 30 -7.54 -9.64 0.89
N HIS A 31 -8.39 -8.62 0.83
CA HIS A 31 -9.58 -8.55 -0.01
C HIS A 31 -9.43 -7.42 -1.05
N VAL A 32 -10.30 -7.43 -2.06
CA VAL A 32 -10.50 -6.30 -2.98
C VAL A 32 -11.95 -5.85 -2.88
N GLN A 33 -12.15 -4.54 -2.69
CA GLN A 33 -13.49 -4.01 -2.45
C GLN A 33 -14.35 -3.90 -3.72
N VAL A 34 -13.72 -3.98 -4.90
CA VAL A 34 -14.35 -3.78 -6.21
C VAL A 34 -14.98 -2.39 -6.32
N GLY A 35 -14.18 -1.37 -6.05
CA GLY A 35 -14.64 0.02 -5.99
C GLY A 35 -13.56 0.99 -5.56
N THR A 36 -13.94 2.25 -5.40
CA THR A 36 -13.06 3.35 -4.98
C THR A 36 -13.58 4.05 -3.74
N GLY A 37 -12.69 4.71 -3.00
CA GLY A 37 -13.00 5.39 -1.75
C GLY A 37 -13.14 4.48 -0.53
N SER A 38 -13.24 5.12 0.63
CA SER A 38 -13.37 4.50 1.95
C SER A 38 -14.70 3.74 2.08
N LEU A 39 -14.64 2.54 2.68
CA LEU A 39 -15.82 1.71 2.97
C LEU A 39 -16.55 2.09 4.26
N PHE A 40 -16.06 3.08 5.01
CA PHE A 40 -16.60 3.42 6.33
C PHE A 40 -18.13 3.58 6.34
N GLY A 41 -18.69 4.35 5.40
CA GLY A 41 -20.14 4.57 5.35
C GLY A 41 -20.94 3.31 5.02
N TRP A 42 -20.37 2.40 4.20
CA TRP A 42 -20.98 1.13 3.86
C TRP A 42 -20.91 0.12 5.01
N PHE A 43 -19.76 0.03 5.67
CA PHE A 43 -19.55 -0.88 6.80
C PHE A 43 -20.19 -0.41 8.11
N ASP A 44 -20.44 0.90 8.28
CA ASP A 44 -21.24 1.39 9.40
C ASP A 44 -22.76 1.36 9.11
N ASN A 45 -23.18 0.96 7.91
CA ASN A 45 -24.60 0.71 7.65
C ASN A 45 -24.99 -0.67 8.19
N ALA A 46 -25.87 -0.71 9.20
CA ALA A 46 -26.35 -1.97 9.77
C ALA A 46 -26.98 -2.90 8.72
N ALA A 47 -27.57 -2.36 7.65
CA ALA A 47 -28.18 -3.18 6.61
C ALA A 47 -27.17 -3.90 5.71
N SER A 48 -25.90 -3.48 5.67
CA SER A 48 -24.90 -4.11 4.79
C SER A 48 -24.47 -5.50 5.29
N GLN A 49 -24.56 -5.74 6.61
CA GLN A 49 -24.19 -7.01 7.25
C GLN A 49 -22.76 -7.48 6.92
N VAL A 50 -21.86 -6.54 6.62
CA VAL A 50 -20.45 -6.80 6.29
C VAL A 50 -19.53 -5.75 6.93
N SER A 51 -18.28 -6.15 7.17
CA SER A 51 -17.19 -5.29 7.62
C SER A 51 -15.84 -5.97 7.44
N SER A 52 -14.75 -5.20 7.50
CA SER A 52 -13.38 -5.71 7.64
C SER A 52 -12.71 -5.13 8.88
N HIS A 53 -11.55 -5.68 9.28
CA HIS A 53 -10.76 -5.05 10.34
C HIS A 53 -10.12 -3.75 9.83
N LEU A 54 -9.53 -3.80 8.63
CA LEU A 54 -8.83 -2.70 8.00
C LEU A 54 -9.36 -2.41 6.59
N TRP A 55 -9.14 -1.19 6.14
CA TRP A 55 -9.20 -0.79 4.73
C TRP A 55 -7.91 -0.08 4.33
N LEU A 56 -7.43 -0.36 3.11
CA LEU A 56 -6.23 0.22 2.53
C LEU A 56 -6.55 0.94 1.21
N SER A 57 -6.32 2.26 1.18
CA SER A 57 -6.53 3.07 -0.02
C SER A 57 -5.51 2.77 -1.12
N ARG A 58 -5.79 3.21 -2.35
CA ARG A 58 -4.83 3.18 -3.47
C ARG A 58 -3.57 4.01 -3.20
N THR A 59 -3.66 5.02 -2.33
CA THR A 59 -2.56 5.93 -1.92
C THR A 59 -1.79 5.45 -0.69
N GLY A 60 -2.19 4.33 -0.07
CA GLY A 60 -1.47 3.73 1.05
C GLY A 60 -1.96 4.10 2.45
N ASP A 61 -3.08 4.81 2.54
CA ASP A 61 -3.71 5.18 3.80
C ASP A 61 -4.49 4.00 4.37
N PHE A 62 -4.31 3.74 5.67
CA PHE A 62 -5.10 2.74 6.39
C PHE A 62 -6.23 3.40 7.18
N GLU A 63 -7.39 2.77 7.14
CA GLU A 63 -8.45 2.94 8.13
C GLU A 63 -8.62 1.65 8.91
N GLN A 64 -8.85 1.75 10.21
CA GLN A 64 -9.22 0.60 11.03
C GLN A 64 -10.65 0.74 11.51
N TYR A 65 -11.45 -0.28 11.20
CA TYR A 65 -12.88 -0.30 11.44
C TYR A 65 -13.25 -1.22 12.60
N VAL A 66 -12.59 -2.38 12.72
CA VAL A 66 -12.82 -3.35 13.79
C VAL A 66 -11.49 -3.63 14.52
N PRO A 67 -11.44 -3.51 15.85
CA PRO A 67 -10.28 -3.90 16.65
C PRO A 67 -9.91 -5.39 16.47
N PHE A 68 -8.64 -5.75 16.55
CA PHE A 68 -8.15 -7.10 16.25
C PHE A 68 -8.51 -8.19 17.29
N ASP A 69 -9.11 -7.80 18.41
CA ASP A 69 -9.71 -8.71 19.40
C ASP A 69 -11.21 -8.96 19.13
N GLN A 70 -11.81 -8.23 18.19
CA GLN A 70 -13.21 -8.35 17.81
C GLN A 70 -13.36 -8.87 16.38
N ARG A 71 -14.41 -9.65 16.17
CA ARG A 71 -14.63 -10.34 14.90
C ARG A 71 -15.32 -9.42 13.89
N ALA A 72 -14.62 -9.08 12.81
CA ALA A 72 -15.20 -8.45 11.62
C ALA A 72 -16.03 -9.46 10.80
N TRP A 73 -16.90 -8.96 9.91
CA TRP A 73 -17.80 -9.76 9.09
C TRP A 73 -17.36 -9.76 7.61
N ALA A 74 -16.20 -10.36 7.31
CA ALA A 74 -15.56 -10.27 5.98
C ALA A 74 -15.50 -11.60 5.20
N GLN A 75 -15.22 -12.73 5.86
CA GLN A 75 -14.97 -14.04 5.23
C GLN A 75 -15.78 -15.20 5.85
N ALA A 76 -16.97 -14.90 6.37
CA ALA A 76 -17.92 -15.85 6.96
C ALA A 76 -17.27 -16.82 7.99
N ALA A 77 -17.17 -18.13 7.70
CA ALA A 77 -16.64 -19.09 8.66
C ALA A 77 -15.16 -18.82 9.06
N GLY A 78 -14.43 -18.07 8.25
CA GLY A 78 -13.07 -17.62 8.57
C GLY A 78 -13.01 -16.42 9.53
N ASN A 79 -14.13 -15.76 9.81
CA ASN A 79 -14.17 -14.53 10.62
C ASN A 79 -13.51 -14.68 11.99
N PRO A 80 -13.72 -15.76 12.77
CA PRO A 80 -13.13 -15.87 14.10
C PRO A 80 -11.61 -16.04 14.12
N TYR A 81 -10.98 -16.38 13.00
CA TYR A 81 -9.58 -16.84 12.98
C TYR A 81 -8.63 -15.91 12.24
N TRP A 82 -9.13 -15.08 11.32
CA TRP A 82 -8.32 -14.33 10.37
C TRP A 82 -8.58 -12.82 10.46
N ILE A 83 -7.50 -12.02 10.48
CA ILE A 83 -7.61 -10.58 10.33
C ILE A 83 -7.84 -10.26 8.85
N SER A 84 -8.76 -9.34 8.57
CA SER A 84 -9.19 -8.98 7.22
C SER A 84 -8.80 -7.55 6.87
N CYS A 85 -8.27 -7.36 5.66
CA CYS A 85 -7.97 -6.05 5.11
C CYS A 85 -8.61 -5.90 3.73
N GLU A 86 -9.59 -5.01 3.62
CA GLU A 86 -10.12 -4.57 2.33
C GLU A 86 -9.14 -3.65 1.64
N CYS A 87 -9.00 -3.78 0.33
CA CYS A 87 -8.12 -2.92 -0.46
C CYS A 87 -8.90 -2.24 -1.58
N GLU A 88 -8.72 -0.94 -1.70
CA GLU A 88 -9.30 -0.14 -2.76
C GLU A 88 -8.87 -0.64 -4.16
N GLY A 89 -9.79 -0.61 -5.11
CA GLY A 89 -9.62 -0.99 -6.51
C GLY A 89 -10.44 -2.19 -6.93
N TYR A 90 -10.11 -2.76 -8.09
CA TYR A 90 -10.86 -3.83 -8.76
C TYR A 90 -10.01 -5.10 -8.90
N GLU A 91 -10.67 -6.26 -9.02
CA GLU A 91 -9.99 -7.55 -9.21
C GLU A 91 -9.26 -7.67 -10.57
N THR A 92 -9.66 -6.84 -11.54
CA THR A 92 -9.03 -6.69 -12.85
C THR A 92 -7.79 -5.80 -12.84
N GLU A 93 -7.46 -5.21 -11.70
CA GLU A 93 -6.31 -4.33 -11.51
C GLU A 93 -5.33 -4.94 -10.50
N ASP A 94 -4.05 -4.68 -10.72
CA ASP A 94 -3.03 -4.96 -9.71
C ASP A 94 -3.17 -4.01 -8.50
N TYR A 95 -2.52 -4.36 -7.40
CA TYR A 95 -2.26 -3.42 -6.33
C TYR A 95 -1.39 -2.27 -6.83
N THR A 96 -1.61 -1.07 -6.29
CA THR A 96 -0.61 -0.01 -6.47
C THR A 96 0.70 -0.41 -5.76
N PRO A 97 1.86 0.09 -6.19
CA PRO A 97 3.14 -0.21 -5.53
C PRO A 97 3.12 0.10 -4.03
N ILE A 98 2.45 1.19 -3.63
CA ILE A 98 2.30 1.54 -2.23
C ILE A 98 1.38 0.57 -1.49
N GLN A 99 0.30 0.05 -2.10
CA GLN A 99 -0.54 -0.96 -1.46
C GLN A 99 0.24 -2.24 -1.13
N VAL A 100 1.08 -2.73 -2.06
CA VAL A 100 1.96 -3.89 -1.81
C VAL A 100 2.89 -3.64 -0.63
N THR A 101 3.50 -2.45 -0.58
CA THR A 101 4.40 -2.04 0.51
C THR A 101 3.67 -2.00 1.86
N ARG A 102 2.47 -1.40 1.88
CA ARG A 102 1.67 -1.21 3.10
C ARG A 102 1.10 -2.52 3.64
N LEU A 103 0.70 -3.44 2.76
CA LEU A 103 0.33 -4.80 3.16
C LEU A 103 1.52 -5.56 3.75
N ALA A 104 2.72 -5.40 3.19
CA ALA A 104 3.92 -6.02 3.73
C ALA A 104 4.31 -5.48 5.11
N GLU A 105 4.17 -4.17 5.33
CA GLU A 105 4.36 -3.53 6.64
C GLU A 105 3.37 -4.05 7.68
N LEU A 106 2.08 -4.09 7.33
CA LEU A 106 1.04 -4.65 8.18
C LEU A 106 1.33 -6.11 8.53
N TYR A 107 1.71 -6.91 7.53
CA TYR A 107 1.98 -8.33 7.73
C TYR A 107 3.21 -8.55 8.62
N ARG A 108 4.29 -7.80 8.40
CA ARG A 108 5.48 -7.82 9.25
C ARG A 108 5.16 -7.42 10.68
N TRP A 109 4.35 -6.39 10.87
CA TRP A 109 3.89 -5.99 12.19
C TRP A 109 3.06 -7.11 12.85
N GLY A 110 2.17 -7.77 12.11
CA GLY A 110 1.42 -8.92 12.62
C GLY A 110 2.29 -10.12 12.99
N MET A 111 3.38 -10.39 12.24
CA MET A 111 4.38 -11.38 12.65
C MET A 111 5.00 -11.04 14.01
N GLN A 112 5.29 -9.76 14.27
CA GLN A 112 5.88 -9.31 15.54
C GLN A 112 4.88 -9.28 16.70
N GLN A 113 3.63 -8.88 16.44
CA GLN A 113 2.62 -8.69 17.49
C GLN A 113 1.82 -9.95 17.82
N PHE A 114 1.55 -10.79 16.83
CA PHE A 114 0.65 -11.94 16.95
C PHE A 114 1.35 -13.28 16.68
N GLY A 115 2.62 -13.26 16.23
CA GLY A 115 3.34 -14.48 15.88
C GLY A 115 2.86 -15.11 14.57
N TRP A 116 2.30 -14.32 13.65
CA TRP A 116 1.95 -14.82 12.32
C TRP A 116 3.16 -15.46 11.63
N LYS A 117 2.90 -16.55 10.90
CA LYS A 117 3.96 -17.27 10.20
C LYS A 117 4.39 -16.54 8.93
N GLY A 118 5.67 -16.60 8.61
CA GLY A 118 6.23 -16.08 7.36
C GLY A 118 5.91 -16.92 6.12
N GLU A 119 4.65 -17.31 5.91
CA GLU A 119 4.25 -18.22 4.83
C GLU A 119 2.97 -17.75 4.13
N ILE A 120 2.76 -18.22 2.89
CA ILE A 120 1.48 -18.10 2.18
C ILE A 120 0.69 -19.37 2.43
N THR A 121 -0.62 -19.25 2.59
CA THR A 121 -1.52 -20.40 2.65
C THR A 121 -2.65 -20.28 1.65
N ASP A 122 -3.04 -21.42 1.08
CA ASP A 122 -4.29 -21.61 0.33
C ASP A 122 -5.23 -22.57 1.08
N SER A 123 -4.99 -22.77 2.38
CA SER A 123 -5.84 -23.55 3.28
C SER A 123 -6.48 -22.65 4.34
N PRO A 124 -7.81 -22.77 4.56
CA PRO A 124 -8.50 -22.12 5.67
C PRO A 124 -7.93 -22.46 7.05
N ASP A 125 -7.34 -23.66 7.18
CA ASP A 125 -6.73 -24.20 8.39
C ASP A 125 -5.22 -23.98 8.48
N GLY A 126 -4.64 -23.35 7.46
CA GLY A 126 -3.25 -22.92 7.48
C GLY A 126 -3.04 -21.64 8.29
N TYR A 127 -1.83 -21.10 8.19
CA TYR A 127 -1.42 -19.86 8.83
C TYR A 127 -0.78 -18.96 7.77
N GLY A 128 -0.75 -17.67 8.04
CA GLY A 128 0.06 -16.73 7.29
C GLY A 128 -0.71 -15.77 6.38
N LEU A 129 -0.30 -15.62 5.12
CA LEU A 129 -0.93 -14.69 4.17
C LEU A 129 -1.89 -15.45 3.24
N GLY A 130 -3.18 -15.29 3.51
CA GLY A 130 -4.26 -15.99 2.83
C GLY A 130 -5.03 -15.12 1.82
N THR A 131 -6.05 -15.71 1.20
CA THR A 131 -7.03 -15.03 0.34
C THR A 131 -8.44 -15.48 0.71
N HIS A 132 -9.46 -14.68 0.42
CA HIS A 132 -10.84 -15.05 0.71
C HIS A 132 -11.24 -16.32 -0.04
N ARG A 133 -10.82 -16.48 -1.29
CA ARG A 133 -11.12 -17.66 -2.12
C ARG A 133 -10.73 -19.01 -1.52
N MET A 134 -9.73 -19.06 -0.63
CA MET A 134 -9.27 -20.32 -0.05
C MET A 134 -10.35 -21.01 0.81
N GLY A 135 -11.35 -20.25 1.26
CA GLY A 135 -12.45 -20.74 2.07
C GLY A 135 -13.57 -21.47 1.35
N GLY A 136 -13.59 -21.43 0.02
CA GLY A 136 -14.63 -22.07 -0.78
C GLY A 136 -16.05 -21.74 -0.31
N ALA A 137 -16.95 -22.72 -0.36
CA ALA A 137 -18.36 -22.55 -0.02
C ALA A 137 -18.59 -22.07 1.43
N ALA A 138 -17.76 -22.52 2.39
CA ALA A 138 -17.89 -22.12 3.79
C ALA A 138 -17.61 -20.62 4.00
N TRP A 139 -16.87 -19.99 3.07
CA TRP A 139 -16.56 -18.56 3.10
C TRP A 139 -17.34 -17.77 2.03
N GLY A 140 -18.39 -18.38 1.45
CA GLY A 140 -19.28 -17.74 0.47
C GLY A 140 -18.98 -18.03 -1.00
N GLY A 141 -17.92 -18.80 -1.31
CA GLY A 141 -17.60 -19.21 -2.69
C GLY A 141 -17.05 -18.09 -3.57
N HIS A 142 -16.42 -17.07 -2.99
CA HIS A 142 -15.90 -15.90 -3.71
C HIS A 142 -14.53 -16.17 -4.37
N SER A 143 -14.24 -15.45 -5.46
CA SER A 143 -12.94 -15.41 -6.15
C SER A 143 -11.96 -14.40 -5.53
N CYS A 144 -12.42 -13.58 -4.59
CA CYS A 144 -11.67 -12.47 -4.00
C CYS A 144 -10.30 -12.92 -3.43
N PRO A 145 -9.20 -12.19 -3.71
CA PRO A 145 -9.12 -10.88 -4.36
C PRO A 145 -8.93 -10.92 -5.90
N GLY A 146 -9.21 -12.04 -6.56
CA GLY A 146 -8.88 -12.27 -7.97
C GLY A 146 -7.42 -12.71 -8.16
N ASP A 147 -7.09 -13.25 -9.33
CA ASP A 147 -5.78 -13.87 -9.59
C ASP A 147 -4.62 -12.87 -9.55
N ILE A 148 -4.79 -11.69 -10.13
CA ILE A 148 -3.75 -10.66 -10.21
C ILE A 148 -3.25 -10.32 -8.80
N ARG A 149 -4.19 -9.96 -7.91
CA ARG A 149 -3.90 -9.57 -6.53
C ARG A 149 -3.48 -10.77 -5.66
N ALA A 150 -4.09 -11.94 -5.85
CA ALA A 150 -3.71 -13.15 -5.12
C ALA A 150 -2.25 -13.56 -5.42
N ASN A 151 -1.77 -13.34 -6.64
CA ASN A 151 -0.39 -13.63 -7.05
C ASN A 151 0.63 -12.69 -6.40
N ARG A 152 0.24 -11.46 -6.01
CA ARG A 152 1.12 -10.50 -5.30
C ARG A 152 1.45 -10.91 -3.87
N ARG A 153 0.80 -11.92 -3.29
CA ARG A 153 1.13 -12.44 -1.95
C ARG A 153 2.61 -12.83 -1.81
N ARG A 154 3.24 -13.32 -2.89
CA ARG A 154 4.68 -13.63 -2.90
C ARG A 154 5.53 -12.39 -2.68
N ASP A 155 5.22 -11.31 -3.37
CA ASP A 155 5.94 -10.03 -3.24
C ASP A 155 5.69 -9.40 -1.87
N ILE A 156 4.44 -9.40 -1.41
CA ILE A 156 4.05 -8.90 -0.09
C ILE A 156 4.82 -9.66 1.00
N LEU A 157 4.86 -11.00 0.93
CA LEU A 157 5.56 -11.83 1.89
C LEU A 157 7.08 -11.63 1.80
N ALA A 158 7.65 -11.59 0.60
CA ALA A 158 9.09 -11.38 0.40
C ALA A 158 9.54 -10.02 0.97
N LEU A 159 8.72 -8.98 0.78
CA LEU A 159 8.92 -7.69 1.42
C LEU A 159 8.80 -7.83 2.94
N ALA A 160 7.72 -8.42 3.46
CA ALA A 160 7.47 -8.55 4.89
C ALA A 160 8.59 -9.29 5.64
N LEU A 161 9.16 -10.35 5.05
CA LEU A 161 10.25 -11.16 5.63
C LEU A 161 11.62 -10.47 5.60
N GLY A 162 11.75 -9.32 4.95
CA GLY A 162 13.02 -8.59 4.96
C GLY A 162 14.09 -9.22 4.07
N THR A 163 13.71 -10.03 3.08
CA THR A 163 14.58 -10.32 1.92
C THR A 163 14.91 -9.07 1.08
N SER A 164 14.39 -7.90 1.46
CA SER A 164 15.16 -6.67 1.55
C SER A 164 14.64 -5.74 2.66
N ALA A 165 15.59 -5.22 3.43
CA ALA A 165 15.59 -4.03 4.30
C ALA A 165 14.90 -4.10 5.69
N THR A 166 15.72 -3.81 6.72
CA THR A 166 15.61 -2.70 7.69
C THR A 166 14.38 -1.80 7.48
N PRO A 167 13.72 -1.22 8.52
CA PRO A 167 12.68 -0.21 8.30
C PRO A 167 13.18 0.76 7.23
N LEU A 168 12.53 0.78 6.06
CA LEU A 168 12.97 1.62 4.97
C LEU A 168 12.88 3.03 5.52
N ASP A 169 14.04 3.57 5.85
CA ASP A 169 14.19 4.98 6.10
C ASP A 169 13.36 5.69 5.02
N PRO A 170 12.34 6.49 5.37
CA PRO A 170 11.46 7.08 4.36
C PRO A 170 12.22 7.87 3.28
N ARG A 171 13.46 8.27 3.60
CA ARG A 171 14.45 8.89 2.70
C ARG A 171 14.91 7.96 1.57
N GLU A 172 14.89 6.65 1.78
CA GLU A 172 15.29 5.58 0.86
C GLU A 172 14.09 4.93 0.12
N ARG A 173 12.91 5.58 0.11
CA ARG A 173 11.69 5.08 -0.57
C ARG A 173 11.83 4.78 -2.07
N TYR A 174 12.87 5.32 -2.72
CA TYR A 174 13.19 5.08 -4.13
C TYR A 174 14.44 4.22 -4.32
N ALA A 175 14.94 3.58 -3.27
CA ALA A 175 16.04 2.64 -3.40
C ALA A 175 15.67 1.51 -4.36
N GLY A 176 16.58 1.18 -5.29
CA GLY A 176 16.37 0.13 -6.28
C GLY A 176 15.53 0.53 -7.51
N ARG A 177 15.06 1.79 -7.61
CA ARG A 177 14.36 2.28 -8.81
C ARG A 177 15.28 2.27 -10.04
N PRO A 178 14.72 2.00 -11.24
CA PRO A 178 15.52 1.97 -12.46
C PRO A 178 16.08 3.35 -12.82
N THR A 179 17.14 3.36 -13.61
CA THR A 179 17.65 4.61 -14.19
C THR A 179 16.72 5.05 -15.33
N LEU A 180 16.09 6.20 -15.18
CA LEU A 180 15.22 6.79 -16.21
C LEU A 180 15.93 7.90 -16.97
N ARG A 181 15.69 7.99 -18.27
CA ARG A 181 16.24 9.00 -19.18
C ARG A 181 15.27 9.25 -20.33
N GLU A 182 15.56 10.24 -21.15
CA GLU A 182 14.72 10.56 -22.31
C GLU A 182 14.41 9.33 -23.19
N GLY A 183 13.14 9.17 -23.55
CA GLY A 183 12.62 8.00 -24.26
C GLY A 183 12.15 6.85 -23.36
N ALA A 184 12.43 6.87 -22.06
CA ALA A 184 11.86 5.91 -21.12
C ALA A 184 10.34 6.09 -21.00
N THR A 185 9.62 4.99 -20.79
CA THR A 185 8.17 4.98 -20.63
C THR A 185 7.71 4.09 -19.47
N GLY A 186 6.50 4.30 -18.97
CA GLY A 186 5.83 3.41 -18.02
C GLY A 186 5.65 3.98 -16.62
N ALA A 187 5.26 3.11 -15.68
CA ALA A 187 4.82 3.50 -14.34
C ALA A 187 5.91 4.21 -13.51
N ASP A 188 7.18 3.82 -13.64
CA ASP A 188 8.28 4.49 -12.95
C ASP A 188 8.44 5.95 -13.39
N VAL A 189 8.13 6.25 -14.66
CA VAL A 189 8.16 7.63 -15.18
C VAL A 189 7.00 8.44 -14.61
N VAL A 190 5.79 7.87 -14.53
CA VAL A 190 4.63 8.53 -13.90
C VAL A 190 4.95 8.89 -12.45
N GLU A 191 5.54 7.96 -11.71
CA GLU A 191 5.92 8.17 -10.31
C GLU A 191 6.98 9.28 -10.15
N LEU A 192 8.00 9.29 -11.02
CA LEU A 192 8.97 10.37 -11.07
C LEU A 192 8.29 11.72 -11.35
N GLN A 193 7.41 11.79 -12.33
CA GLN A 193 6.71 13.02 -12.72
C GLN A 193 5.85 13.56 -11.57
N ASN A 194 5.14 12.69 -10.85
CA ASN A 194 4.39 13.07 -9.64
C ASN A 194 5.31 13.56 -8.51
N ALA A 195 6.40 12.85 -8.24
CA ALA A 195 7.39 13.25 -7.24
C ALA A 195 7.95 14.66 -7.54
N LEU A 196 8.29 14.92 -8.79
CA LEU A 196 8.78 16.22 -9.23
C LEU A 196 7.72 17.32 -9.07
N ASN A 197 6.46 17.05 -9.44
CA ASN A 197 5.38 18.01 -9.25
C ASN A 197 5.19 18.36 -7.76
N ILE A 198 5.24 17.39 -6.85
CA ILE A 198 5.13 17.64 -5.41
C ILE A 198 6.33 18.45 -4.89
N ILE A 199 7.56 18.05 -5.25
CA ILE A 199 8.79 18.75 -4.81
C ILE A 199 8.77 20.22 -5.21
N PHE A 200 8.22 20.52 -6.38
CA PHE A 200 8.15 21.88 -6.91
C PHE A 200 6.78 22.56 -6.73
N ASN A 201 5.89 21.98 -5.91
CA ASN A 201 4.59 22.56 -5.57
C ASN A 201 3.69 22.84 -6.80
N HIS A 202 3.68 21.91 -7.76
CA HIS A 202 2.88 21.93 -8.99
C HIS A 202 1.86 20.79 -9.02
N GLU A 203 1.14 20.59 -7.92
CA GLU A 203 0.24 19.45 -7.75
C GLU A 203 -1.14 19.68 -8.37
N ALA A 204 -1.53 20.95 -8.56
CA ALA A 204 -2.82 21.32 -9.11
C ALA A 204 -3.01 20.70 -10.50
N PRO A 205 -4.02 19.83 -10.70
CA PRO A 205 -4.13 19.03 -11.91
C PRO A 205 -4.46 19.86 -13.16
N VAL A 206 -5.02 21.07 -12.99
CA VAL A 206 -5.42 22.00 -14.05
C VAL A 206 -4.97 23.41 -13.70
N GLY A 207 -4.60 24.20 -14.70
CA GLY A 207 -4.32 25.64 -14.55
C GLY A 207 -2.89 25.98 -14.11
N ASP A 208 -2.07 25.00 -13.75
CA ASP A 208 -0.64 25.22 -13.48
C ASP A 208 0.19 25.01 -14.77
N PRO A 209 0.72 26.08 -15.38
CA PRO A 209 1.52 25.96 -16.61
C PRO A 209 2.85 25.22 -16.40
N ASN A 210 3.35 25.20 -15.17
CA ASN A 210 4.63 24.61 -14.83
C ASN A 210 4.53 23.13 -14.45
N ARG A 211 3.33 22.64 -14.12
CA ARG A 211 3.09 21.21 -13.89
C ARG A 211 3.50 20.39 -15.11
N ILE A 212 4.25 19.33 -14.89
CA ILE A 212 4.49 18.30 -15.91
C ILE A 212 3.36 17.27 -15.84
N THR A 213 2.81 16.90 -16.99
CA THR A 213 1.76 15.86 -17.04
C THR A 213 2.38 14.52 -16.66
N PRO A 214 1.84 13.79 -15.66
CA PRO A 214 2.29 12.44 -15.30
C PRO A 214 1.80 11.39 -16.31
N ASP A 215 2.21 11.52 -17.56
CA ASP A 215 1.79 10.68 -18.69
C ASP A 215 2.61 9.39 -18.84
N GLY A 216 3.67 9.24 -18.04
CA GLY A 216 4.56 8.10 -18.11
C GLY A 216 5.51 8.16 -19.31
N ALA A 217 5.66 9.31 -19.97
CA ALA A 217 6.61 9.54 -21.05
C ALA A 217 7.75 10.45 -20.59
N TYR A 218 8.98 9.95 -20.60
CA TYR A 218 10.14 10.74 -20.23
C TYR A 218 10.60 11.56 -21.42
N GLY A 219 9.92 12.69 -21.65
CA GLY A 219 10.28 13.66 -22.70
C GLY A 219 11.12 14.84 -22.19
N PRO A 220 11.38 15.83 -23.07
CA PRO A 220 12.23 16.99 -22.76
C PRO A 220 11.79 17.79 -21.51
N ARG A 221 10.48 17.88 -21.24
CA ARG A 221 9.97 18.54 -20.03
C ARG A 221 10.36 17.78 -18.75
N THR A 222 10.31 16.45 -18.78
CA THR A 222 10.75 15.60 -17.67
C THR A 222 12.25 15.72 -17.49
N THR A 223 13.04 15.67 -18.57
CA THR A 223 14.50 15.90 -18.55
C THR A 223 14.85 17.24 -17.89
N ALA A 224 14.22 18.33 -18.31
CA ALA A 224 14.46 19.67 -17.75
C ALA A 224 14.08 19.75 -16.26
N ARG A 225 13.00 19.07 -15.87
CA ARG A 225 12.52 19.05 -14.48
C ARG A 225 13.43 18.20 -13.57
N VAL A 226 13.97 17.09 -14.07
CA VAL A 226 14.99 16.30 -13.36
C VAL A 226 16.28 17.10 -13.20
N ALA A 227 16.75 17.78 -14.25
CA ALA A 227 17.90 18.67 -14.14
C ALA A 227 17.67 19.79 -13.11
N SER A 228 16.42 20.30 -13.02
CA SER A 228 16.04 21.27 -11.99
C SER A 228 16.12 20.68 -10.58
N LEU A 229 15.64 19.44 -10.37
CA LEU A 229 15.82 18.73 -9.10
C LEU A 229 17.30 18.53 -8.75
N GLN A 230 18.12 18.16 -9.73
CA GLN A 230 19.55 17.93 -9.53
C GLN A 230 20.27 19.20 -9.05
N ARG A 231 19.98 20.35 -9.67
CA ARG A 231 20.49 21.68 -9.25
C ARG A 231 19.90 22.22 -7.95
N TYR A 232 18.71 21.76 -7.56
CA TYR A 232 17.99 22.30 -6.40
C TYR A 232 18.72 21.99 -5.09
N ALA A 233 19.20 23.00 -4.39
CA ALA A 233 19.78 22.84 -3.05
C ALA A 233 18.66 22.95 -2.01
N SER A 234 18.42 21.90 -1.24
CA SER A 234 17.41 21.87 -0.17
C SER A 234 18.09 21.69 1.20
N PRO A 235 17.40 21.98 2.32
CA PRO A 235 17.93 21.70 3.66
C PRO A 235 18.23 20.21 3.90
N TRP A 236 17.65 19.30 3.12
CA TRP A 236 17.75 17.85 3.31
C TRP A 236 18.73 17.19 2.33
N PHE A 237 19.05 17.84 1.22
CA PHE A 237 19.93 17.29 0.20
C PHE A 237 20.55 18.41 -0.66
N GLY A 238 21.88 18.33 -0.84
CA GLY A 238 22.67 19.29 -1.61
C GLY A 238 22.55 19.13 -3.13
N ARG A 239 23.29 19.94 -3.90
CA ARG A 239 23.33 19.86 -5.37
C ARG A 239 24.03 18.58 -5.84
N ILE A 240 23.60 18.05 -6.98
CA ILE A 240 24.23 16.92 -7.68
C ILE A 240 24.38 17.30 -9.18
N PRO A 241 25.22 16.59 -9.95
CA PRO A 241 25.34 16.82 -11.40
C PRO A 241 23.98 16.77 -12.11
N ASP A 242 23.75 17.69 -13.05
CA ASP A 242 22.45 17.97 -13.66
C ASP A 242 22.33 17.48 -15.11
N ASP A 243 22.66 16.20 -15.30
CA ASP A 243 22.60 15.51 -16.60
C ASP A 243 21.17 15.22 -17.10
N GLY A 244 20.14 15.53 -16.32
CA GLY A 244 18.75 15.26 -16.67
C GLY A 244 18.38 13.77 -16.62
N ILE A 245 19.25 12.90 -16.11
CA ILE A 245 19.04 11.47 -15.94
C ILE A 245 18.60 11.18 -14.50
N CYS A 246 17.49 10.47 -14.34
CA CYS A 246 17.04 10.01 -13.03
C CYS A 246 17.71 8.68 -12.68
N GLY A 247 18.97 8.75 -12.24
CA GLY A 247 19.71 7.61 -11.69
C GLY A 247 19.55 7.46 -10.18
N PRO A 248 20.24 6.50 -9.55
CA PRO A 248 20.12 6.20 -8.11
C PRO A 248 20.31 7.42 -7.20
N THR A 249 21.26 8.30 -7.51
CA THR A 249 21.50 9.53 -6.73
C THR A 249 20.36 10.54 -6.85
N THR A 250 19.75 10.66 -8.03
CA THR A 250 18.58 11.53 -8.27
C THR A 250 17.36 11.01 -7.52
N TRP A 251 17.14 9.69 -7.56
CA TRP A 251 16.07 9.03 -6.78
C TRP A 251 16.23 9.22 -5.28
N LYS A 252 17.44 8.97 -4.76
CA LYS A 252 17.77 9.22 -3.35
C LYS A 252 17.46 10.65 -2.97
N LYS A 253 17.88 11.62 -3.79
CA LYS A 253 17.60 13.03 -3.55
C LYS A 253 16.09 13.34 -3.47
N ALA A 254 15.27 12.80 -4.38
CA ALA A 254 13.82 12.97 -4.34
C ALA A 254 13.21 12.42 -3.03
N GLY A 255 13.64 11.23 -2.61
CA GLY A 255 13.17 10.59 -1.38
C GLY A 255 13.51 11.38 -0.11
N TRP A 256 14.73 11.91 -0.03
CA TRP A 256 15.17 12.76 1.07
C TRP A 256 14.38 14.07 1.17
N ILE A 257 14.16 14.75 0.03
CA ILE A 257 13.40 16.00 -0.01
C ILE A 257 11.95 15.78 0.40
N LEU A 258 11.27 14.79 -0.20
CA LEU A 258 9.87 14.49 0.12
C LEU A 258 9.68 14.10 1.59
N THR A 259 10.62 13.35 2.15
CA THR A 259 10.61 13.01 3.59
C THR A 259 10.77 14.25 4.46
N GLY A 260 11.71 15.13 4.12
CA GLY A 260 11.91 16.40 4.81
C GLY A 260 10.68 17.33 4.75
N MET A 261 9.98 17.33 3.61
CA MET A 261 8.71 18.05 3.42
C MET A 261 7.50 17.36 4.10
N LYS A 262 7.67 16.14 4.64
CA LYS A 262 6.58 15.28 5.13
C LYS A 262 5.50 15.01 4.07
N ARG A 263 5.92 14.76 2.83
CA ARG A 263 5.04 14.47 1.67
C ARG A 263 5.26 13.04 1.15
N THR A 264 4.24 12.49 0.51
CA THR A 264 4.24 11.21 -0.20
C THR A 264 3.71 11.41 -1.61
N VAL A 265 4.09 10.52 -2.53
CA VAL A 265 3.69 10.52 -3.94
C VAL A 265 2.53 9.57 -4.16
#